data_AF-A0A2J8K9V3-F1
#
_entry.id   AF-A0A2J8K9V3-F1
#
_cell.length_a   1.000
_cell.length_b   1.000
_cell.length_c   1.000
_cell.angle_alpha   90.00
_cell.angle_beta   90.00
_cell.angle_gamma   90.00
#
_symmetry.space_group_name_H-M   'P 1'
#
loop_
_entity.id
_entity.type
_entity.pdbx_description
1 polymer ?
#
loop_
_entity_poly.entity_id
_entity_poly.type
_entity_poly.pdbx_seq_one_letter_code
_entity_poly.pdbx_strand_id
1 'polypeptide(L)' 'MLGSGFKAERLRVNLRLVINRLKLLEKKKTELAQKARKEIADYLAAGKDERARIRVEHI' A
#
# COMPACT_ATOMS: atom_id res chain seq x y z
N MET A 1 -8.72 28.74 28.20
CA MET A 1 -7.77 29.23 27.17
C MET A 1 -8.22 28.68 25.81
N LEU A 2 -8.90 29.51 25.02
CA LEU A 2 -9.48 29.12 23.73
C LEU A 2 -8.37 28.82 22.70
N GLY A 3 -8.65 27.79 21.89
CA GLY A 3 -7.71 26.95 21.18
C GLY A 3 -6.70 27.66 20.27
N SER A 4 -5.54 27.00 20.10
CA SER A 4 -4.61 27.37 19.04
C SER A 4 -5.33 27.27 17.69
N GLY A 5 -5.56 28.40 17.04
CA GLY A 5 -6.15 28.46 15.71
C GLY A 5 -5.31 27.71 14.66
N PHE A 6 -5.86 27.58 13.46
CA PHE A 6 -5.16 27.02 12.31
C PHE A 6 -3.79 27.69 12.11
N LYS A 7 -2.75 26.88 11.92
CA LYS A 7 -1.39 27.36 11.62
C LYS A 7 -0.94 26.80 10.28
N ALA A 8 -0.81 27.67 9.28
CA ALA A 8 -0.42 27.30 7.92
C ALA A 8 0.93 26.55 7.88
N GLU A 9 1.90 26.93 8.72
CA GLU A 9 3.19 26.23 8.79
C GLU A 9 3.06 24.78 9.28
N ARG A 10 2.18 24.52 10.25
CA ARG A 10 1.91 23.14 10.70
C ARG A 10 1.28 22.32 9.58
N LEU A 11 0.36 22.91 8.81
CA LEU A 11 -0.22 22.27 7.64
C LEU A 11 0.87 21.94 6.60
N ARG A 12 1.72 22.91 6.26
CA ARG A 12 2.81 22.73 5.28
C ARG A 12 3.75 21.59 5.66
N VAL A 13 4.17 21.52 6.93
CA VAL A 13 5.02 20.43 7.44
C VAL A 13 4.29 19.10 7.37
N ASN A 14 3.03 19.04 7.82
CA ASN A 14 2.23 17.82 7.79
C ASN A 14 2.03 17.31 6.36
N LEU A 15 1.73 18.19 5.39
CA LEU A 15 1.59 17.82 3.99
C LEU A 15 2.88 17.22 3.42
N ARG A 16 4.05 17.81 3.74
CA ARG A 16 5.35 17.26 3.31
C ARG A 16 5.60 15.86 3.89
N LEU A 17 5.26 15.66 5.17
CA LEU A 17 5.37 14.34 5.81
C LEU A 17 4.41 13.32 5.19
N VAL A 18 3.18 13.71 4.90
CA VAL A 18 2.18 12.84 4.25
C VAL A 18 2.65 12.43 2.86
N ILE A 19 3.18 13.34 2.05
CA ILE A 19 3.74 13.01 0.73
C ILE A 19 4.83 11.93 0.85
N ASN A 20 5.78 12.11 1.76
CA ASN A 20 6.86 11.14 1.96
C ASN A 20 6.32 9.78 2.46
N ARG A 21 5.34 9.78 3.37
CA ARG A 21 4.69 8.56 3.84
C ARG A 21 3.94 7.83 2.74
N LEU A 22 3.21 8.55 1.90
CA LEU A 22 2.48 7.97 0.76
C LEU A 22 3.44 7.34 -0.24
N LYS A 23 4.55 7.99 -0.58
CA LYS A 23 5.58 7.41 -1.46
C LYS A 23 6.16 6.11 -0.92
N LEU A 24 6.47 6.05 0.38
CA LEU A 24 6.97 4.84 1.00
C LEU A 24 5.90 3.74 1.08
N LEU A 25 4.66 4.12 1.36
CA LEU A 25 3.53 3.20 1.41
C LEU A 25 3.26 2.60 0.03
N GLU A 26 3.28 3.41 -1.02
CA GLU A 26 3.16 2.98 -2.41
C GLU A 26 4.25 1.97 -2.77
N LYS A 27 5.52 2.29 -2.51
CA LYS A 27 6.64 1.35 -2.76
C LYS A 27 6.43 0.01 -2.05
N LYS A 28 6.06 0.05 -0.75
CA LYS A 28 5.79 -1.17 0.04
C LYS A 28 4.63 -1.98 -0.55
N LYS A 29 3.55 -1.33 -0.97
CA LYS A 29 2.38 -2.00 -1.57
C LYS A 29 2.73 -2.65 -2.91
N THR A 30 3.52 -1.97 -3.74
CA THR A 30 4.00 -2.52 -5.02
C THR A 30 4.88 -3.75 -4.83
N GLU A 31 5.83 -3.72 -3.88
CA GLU A 31 6.68 -4.89 -3.56
C GLU A 31 5.85 -6.08 -3.05
N LEU A 32 4.87 -5.83 -2.19
CA LEU A 32 3.95 -6.86 -1.69
C LEU A 32 3.10 -7.46 -2.83
N ALA A 33 2.58 -6.61 -3.72
CA ALA A 33 1.82 -7.06 -4.89
C ALA A 33 2.69 -7.91 -5.83
N GLN A 34 3.95 -7.53 -6.06
CA GLN A 34 4.87 -8.29 -6.89
C GLN A 34 5.17 -9.67 -6.30
N LYS A 35 5.42 -9.76 -4.99
CA LYS A 35 5.61 -11.04 -4.30
C LYS A 35 4.37 -11.93 -4.43
N ALA A 36 3.20 -11.35 -4.24
CA ALA A 36 1.96 -12.10 -4.26
C ALA A 36 1.54 -12.55 -5.70
N ARG A 37 1.95 -11.82 -6.74
CA ARG A 37 1.89 -12.32 -8.14
C ARG A 37 2.77 -13.55 -8.37
N LYS A 38 3.94 -13.63 -7.73
CA LYS A 38 4.79 -14.83 -7.77
C LYS A 38 4.10 -16.03 -7.11
N GLU A 39 3.46 -15.82 -5.96
CA GLU A 39 2.68 -16.87 -5.28
C GLU A 39 1.53 -17.39 -6.16
N ILE A 40 0.86 -16.52 -6.92
CA ILE A 40 -0.18 -16.91 -7.89
C ILE A 40 0.42 -17.79 -8.99
N ALA A 41 1.59 -17.42 -9.52
CA ALA A 41 2.28 -18.23 -10.52
C ALA A 41 2.62 -19.64 -9.98
N ASP A 42 3.08 -19.74 -8.73
CA ASP A 42 3.37 -21.02 -8.08
C ASP A 42 2.08 -21.87 -7.89
N TYR A 43 0.94 -21.24 -7.56
CA TYR A 43 -0.34 -21.94 -7.47
C TYR A 43 -0.83 -22.48 -8.80
N LEU A 44 -0.72 -21.69 -9.88
CA LEU A 44 -1.08 -22.12 -11.23
C LEU A 44 -0.17 -23.26 -11.72
N ALA A 45 1.14 -23.17 -11.48
CA ALA A 45 2.08 -24.24 -11.83
C ALA A 45 1.80 -25.55 -11.08
N ALA A 46 1.26 -25.45 -9.86
CA ALA A 46 0.83 -26.61 -9.06
C ALA A 46 -0.60 -27.10 -9.37
N GLY A 47 -1.29 -26.52 -10.37
CA GLY A 47 -2.66 -26.88 -10.75
C GLY A 47 -3.74 -26.46 -9.74
N LYS A 48 -3.46 -25.48 -8.87
CA LYS A 48 -4.37 -25.00 -7.80
C LYS A 48 -5.17 -23.78 -8.27
N ASP A 49 -5.97 -23.96 -9.31
CA ASP A 49 -6.64 -22.85 -10.01
C ASP A 49 -7.61 -22.07 -9.11
N GLU A 50 -8.42 -22.75 -8.30
CA GLU A 50 -9.36 -22.08 -7.39
C GLU A 50 -8.63 -21.23 -6.33
N ARG A 51 -7.49 -21.73 -5.83
CA ARG A 51 -6.65 -20.99 -4.88
C ARG A 51 -5.99 -19.78 -5.54
N ALA A 52 -5.52 -19.94 -6.78
CA ALA A 52 -4.98 -18.84 -7.57
C ALA A 52 -6.05 -17.75 -7.83
N ARG A 53 -7.29 -18.16 -8.12
CA ARG A 53 -8.43 -17.25 -8.33
C ARG A 53 -8.75 -16.42 -7.08
N ILE A 54 -8.92 -17.05 -5.93
CA ILE A 54 -9.15 -16.33 -4.66
C ILE A 54 -7.96 -15.40 -4.36
N ARG A 55 -6.72 -15.84 -4.64
CA ARG A 55 -5.53 -15.05 -4.35
C ARG A 55 -5.46 -13.79 -5.22
N VAL A 56 -5.83 -13.85 -6.50
CA VAL A 56 -5.79 -12.68 -7.40
C VAL A 56 -6.85 -11.63 -7.05
N GLU A 57 -8.00 -12.01 -6.50
CA GLU A 57 -9.02 -11.05 -6.04
C GLU A 57 -8.54 -10.15 -4.88
N HIS A 58 -7.56 -10.62 -4.11
CA HIS A 58 -6.99 -9.87 -2.98
C HIS A 58 -5.79 -8.98 -3.38
N ILE A 59 -5.32 -9.06 -4.64
CA ILE A 59 -4.19 -8.29 -5.17
C ILE A 59 -4.70 -6.99 -5.79
#